data_AF-A0A892ZIY2-F1
#
_entry.id   AF-A0A892ZIY2-F1
#
_cell.length_a   1.000
_cell.length_b   1.000
_cell.length_c   1.000
_cell.angle_alpha   90.00
_cell.angle_beta   90.00
_cell.angle_gamma   90.00
#
_symmetry.space_group_name_H-M   'P 1'
#
loop_
_entity.id
_entity.type
_entity.pdbx_description
1 polymer ?
#
loop_
_entity_poly.entity_id
_entity_poly.type
_entity_poly.pdbx_seq_one_letter_code
_entity_poly.pdbx_strand_id
1 'polypeptide(L)'
;MLSESITPVATITVNPTFNPTPDSYPHYRLIPAQTEAGKVFCLLFYIRPNIYLMLESKLRRYQAIQRLRRLLETAPFAVFEVKY
;
A
#
# COMPACT_ATOMS: atom_id res chain seq x y z
N MET A 1 24.48 -14.91 13.77
CA MET A 1 23.87 -14.16 12.65
C MET A 1 22.40 -13.98 12.98
N LEU A 2 21.91 -12.75 13.05
CA LEU A 2 20.47 -12.49 13.04
C LEU A 2 20.03 -12.71 11.58
N SER A 3 19.43 -13.85 11.30
CA SER A 3 18.77 -14.09 10.02
C SER A 3 17.57 -13.14 9.98
N GLU A 4 17.72 -11.98 9.32
CA GLU A 4 16.58 -11.17 8.95
C GLU A 4 15.70 -12.02 8.03
N SER A 5 14.65 -12.62 8.60
CA SER A 5 13.59 -13.21 7.80
C SER A 5 12.98 -12.07 6.98
N ILE A 6 13.25 -12.07 5.68
CA ILE A 6 12.60 -11.14 4.75
C ILE A 6 11.12 -11.54 4.70
N THR A 7 10.29 -10.90 5.52
CA THR A 7 8.85 -11.10 5.44
C THR A 7 8.38 -10.50 4.12
N PRO A 8 7.86 -11.30 3.18
CA PRO A 8 7.38 -10.77 1.92
C PRO A 8 6.18 -9.86 2.18
N VAL A 9 6.17 -8.68 1.55
CA VAL A 9 5.00 -7.78 1.60
C VAL A 9 3.90 -8.42 0.77
N ALA A 10 2.93 -9.03 1.44
CA ALA A 10 1.74 -9.59 0.79
C ALA A 10 0.76 -8.47 0.45
N THR A 11 0.46 -8.31 -0.84
CA THR A 11 -0.54 -7.34 -1.32
C THR A 11 -1.77 -8.06 -1.85
N ILE A 12 -2.96 -7.61 -1.45
CA ILE A 12 -4.23 -8.08 -2.00
C ILE A 12 -4.54 -7.21 -3.22
N THR A 13 -4.53 -7.81 -4.41
CA THR A 13 -4.89 -7.11 -5.65
C THR A 13 -6.40 -6.86 -5.69
N VAL A 14 -6.80 -5.63 -5.94
CA VAL A 14 -8.21 -5.22 -5.98
C VAL A 14 -8.49 -4.32 -7.20
N ASN A 15 -9.74 -4.27 -7.62
CA ASN A 15 -10.18 -3.33 -8.65
C ASN A 15 -10.31 -1.90 -8.08
N PRO A 16 -10.44 -0.85 -8.91
CA PRO A 16 -10.49 0.53 -8.46
C PRO A 16 -11.74 0.91 -7.65
N THR A 17 -12.83 0.17 -7.83
CA THR A 17 -14.11 0.38 -7.13
C THR A 17 -14.23 -0.45 -5.85
N PHE A 18 -13.21 -1.23 -5.51
CA PHE A 18 -13.18 -2.04 -4.30
C PHE A 18 -13.36 -1.16 -3.08
N ASN A 19 -14.31 -1.51 -2.23
CA ASN A 19 -14.52 -0.87 -0.94
C ASN A 19 -14.37 -1.92 0.17
N PRO A 20 -13.35 -1.80 1.03
CA PRO A 20 -13.13 -2.74 2.12
C PRO A 20 -14.27 -2.71 3.12
N THR A 21 -14.48 -3.85 3.81
CA THR A 21 -15.41 -3.91 4.93
C THR A 21 -14.95 -2.99 6.07
N PRO A 22 -15.86 -2.51 6.95
CA PRO A 22 -15.47 -1.68 8.09
C PRO A 22 -14.36 -2.28 8.96
N ASP A 23 -14.33 -3.62 9.10
CA ASP A 23 -13.32 -4.35 9.88
C ASP A 23 -11.93 -4.39 9.21
N SER A 24 -11.85 -4.02 7.94
CA SER A 24 -10.59 -3.94 7.20
C SER A 24 -9.88 -2.60 7.39
N TYR A 25 -10.37 -1.73 8.28
CA TYR A 25 -9.71 -0.47 8.64
C TYR A 25 -8.96 -0.59 9.98
N PRO A 26 -7.78 0.03 10.11
CA PRO A 26 -7.08 0.78 9.07
C PRO A 26 -6.31 -0.14 8.10
N HIS A 27 -5.97 0.36 6.92
CA HIS A 27 -5.20 -0.38 5.92
C HIS A 27 -4.37 0.52 5.02
N TYR A 28 -3.38 -0.07 4.36
CA TYR A 28 -2.64 0.57 3.29
C TYR A 28 -3.32 0.38 1.94
N ARG A 29 -3.25 1.41 1.09
CA ARG A 29 -3.63 1.35 -0.32
C ARG A 29 -2.48 1.78 -1.20
N LEU A 30 -2.12 0.92 -2.15
CA LEU A 30 -1.20 1.24 -3.21
C LEU A 30 -1.99 1.51 -4.49
N ILE A 31 -2.06 2.79 -4.88
CA ILE A 31 -2.86 3.24 -6.02
C ILE A 31 -1.92 3.59 -7.17
N PRO A 32 -2.03 2.94 -8.34
CA PRO A 32 -1.25 3.34 -9.49
C PRO A 32 -1.72 4.69 -10.03
N ALA A 33 -0.79 5.47 -10.56
CA ALA A 33 -1.05 6.69 -11.29
C ALA A 33 -0.21 6.67 -12.56
N GLN A 34 -0.82 7.01 -13.69
CA GLN A 34 -0.11 7.15 -14.95
C GLN A 34 0.48 8.56 -15.04
N THR A 35 1.76 8.64 -15.37
CA THR A 35 2.45 9.91 -15.64
C THR A 35 3.14 9.84 -17.00
N GLU A 36 3.57 10.99 -17.52
CA GLU A 36 4.37 11.06 -18.76
C GLU A 36 5.66 10.21 -18.67
N ALA A 37 6.24 10.11 -17.47
CA ALA A 37 7.44 9.31 -17.21
C ALA A 37 7.16 7.81 -16.93
N GLY A 38 5.89 7.37 -17.04
CA GLY A 38 5.46 6.00 -16.83
C GLY A 38 4.57 5.79 -15.59
N LYS A 39 4.39 4.51 -15.22
CA LYS A 39 3.52 4.10 -14.11
C LYS A 39 4.21 4.32 -12.77
N VAL A 40 3.62 5.16 -11.94
CA VAL A 40 4.01 5.38 -10.55
C VAL A 40 2.89 4.96 -9.61
N PHE A 41 3.14 5.01 -8.31
CA PHE A 41 2.17 4.65 -7.28
C PHE A 41 2.12 5.72 -6.17
N CYS A 42 0.94 5.87 -5.60
CA CYS A 42 0.71 6.59 -4.36
C CYS A 42 0.46 5.57 -3.24
N LEU A 43 1.14 5.76 -2.11
CA LEU A 43 0.94 4.97 -0.90
C LEU A 43 0.06 5.78 0.05
N LEU A 44 -1.14 5.27 0.31
CA LEU A 44 -2.12 5.86 1.21
C LEU A 44 -2.30 4.98 2.45
N PHE A 45 -2.62 5.59 3.58
CA PHE A 45 -3.07 4.91 4.79
C PHE A 45 -4.48 5.35 5.14
N TYR A 46 -5.44 4.43 5.02
CA TYR A 46 -6.84 4.68 5.30
C TYR A 46 -7.13 4.39 6.76
N ILE A 47 -7.66 5.38 7.48
CA ILE A 47 -8.02 5.27 8.90
C ILE A 47 -9.46 4.77 9.04
N ARG A 48 -10.35 5.25 8.18
CA ARG A 48 -11.77 4.90 8.10
C ARG A 48 -12.32 5.30 6.71
N PRO A 49 -13.58 4.99 6.36
CA PRO A 49 -14.14 5.42 5.09
C PRO A 49 -13.95 6.92 4.85
N ASN A 50 -13.48 7.30 3.66
CA ASN A 50 -13.21 8.67 3.22
C ASN A 50 -12.16 9.47 4.04
N ILE A 51 -11.47 8.85 5.00
CA ILE A 51 -10.43 9.51 5.80
C ILE A 51 -9.13 8.72 5.67
N TYR A 52 -8.17 9.33 5.00
CA TYR A 52 -6.88 8.75 4.70
C TYR A 52 -5.76 9.78 4.79
N LEU A 53 -4.55 9.28 4.99
CA LEU A 53 -3.31 10.03 4.88
C LEU A 53 -2.60 9.61 3.59
N MET A 54 -2.10 10.58 2.83
CA MET A 54 -1.15 10.29 1.76
C MET A 54 0.24 10.24 2.36
N LEU A 55 0.82 9.04 2.44
CA LEU A 55 2.13 8.83 3.05
C LEU A 55 3.22 9.27 2.07
N GLU A 56 3.16 8.76 0.85
CA GLU A 56 4.13 9.04 -0.21
C GLU A 56 3.44 9.02 -1.58
N SER A 57 3.96 9.82 -2.52
CA SER A 57 3.45 9.89 -3.89
C SER A 57 4.59 9.67 -4.90
N LYS A 58 4.22 9.37 -6.15
CA LYS A 58 5.14 9.21 -7.29
C LYS A 58 6.22 8.14 -7.08
N LEU A 59 5.89 7.06 -6.39
CA LEU A 59 6.80 5.94 -6.13
C LEU A 59 6.82 4.95 -7.29
N ARG A 60 8.00 4.43 -7.65
CA ARG A 60 8.08 3.18 -8.40
C ARG A 60 7.59 2.03 -7.50
N ARG A 61 7.03 0.97 -8.10
CA ARG A 61 6.49 -0.18 -7.35
C ARG A 61 7.47 -0.72 -6.31
N TYR A 62 8.72 -0.95 -6.70
CA TYR A 62 9.73 -1.52 -5.79
C TYR A 62 10.01 -0.60 -4.59
N GLN A 63 9.97 0.73 -4.77
CA GLN A 63 10.15 1.70 -3.69
C GLN A 63 8.97 1.62 -2.73
N ALA A 64 7.74 1.57 -3.25
CA ALA A 64 6.55 1.42 -2.42
C ALA A 64 6.57 0.12 -1.60
N ILE A 65 7.00 -1.00 -2.19
CA ILE A 65 7.16 -2.27 -1.47
C ILE A 65 8.22 -2.16 -0.36
N GLN A 66 9.36 -1.49 -0.61
CA GLN A 66 10.37 -1.27 0.43
C GLN A 66 9.84 -0.41 1.59
N ARG A 67 9.03 0.61 1.30
CA ARG A 67 8.39 1.44 2.32
C ARG A 67 7.35 0.67 3.12
N LEU A 68 6.50 -0.08 2.45
CA LEU A 68 5.53 -0.97 3.08
C LEU A 68 6.21 -1.99 3.99
N ARG A 69 7.33 -2.60 3.57
CA ARG A 69 8.08 -3.54 4.42
C ARG A 69 8.43 -2.93 5.78
N ARG A 70 8.96 -1.70 5.80
CA ARG A 70 9.32 -1.00 7.05
C ARG A 70 8.09 -0.61 7.87
N LEU A 71 7.03 -0.14 7.22
CA LEU A 71 5.80 0.24 7.92
C LEU A 71 5.14 -0.98 8.59
N LEU A 72 5.12 -2.11 7.89
CA LEU A 72 4.51 -3.36 8.38
C LEU A 72 5.24 -3.97 9.58
N GLU A 73 6.49 -3.59 9.85
CA GLU A 73 7.21 -4.01 11.07
C GLU A 73 6.56 -3.48 12.35
N THR A 74 5.88 -2.32 12.28
CA THR A 74 5.26 -1.67 13.45
C THR A 74 3.74 -1.49 13.30
N ALA A 75 3.22 -1.56 12.08
CA ALA A 75 1.82 -1.37 11.75
C ALA A 75 1.37 -2.45 10.75
N PRO A 76 1.09 -3.69 11.20
CA PRO A 76 0.88 -4.85 10.34
C PRO A 76 -0.53 -4.90 9.72
N PHE A 77 -0.95 -3.80 9.06
CA PHE A 77 -2.25 -3.68 8.44
C PHE A 77 -2.27 -4.26 7.02
N ALA A 78 -3.47 -4.62 6.54
CA ALA A 78 -3.65 -5.12 5.18
C ALA A 78 -3.14 -4.12 4.14
N VAL A 79 -2.61 -4.63 3.03
CA VAL A 79 -2.18 -3.81 1.88
C VAL A 79 -3.03 -4.16 0.67
N PHE A 80 -3.89 -3.23 0.28
CA PHE A 80 -4.66 -3.35 -0.96
C PHE A 80 -3.93 -2.65 -2.10
N GLU A 81 -3.67 -3.37 -3.17
CA GLU A 81 -3.08 -2.81 -4.38
C GLU A 81 -4.12 -2.72 -5.48
N VAL A 82 -4.39 -1.49 -5.93
CA VAL A 82 -5.34 -1.25 -7.01
C VAL A 82 -4.71 -1.62 -8.35
N LYS A 83 -5.45 -2.35 -9.19
CA LYS A 83 -5.11 -2.55 -10.60
C LYS A 83 -6.24 -2.03 -11.50
N TYR A 84 -5.85 -1.29 -12.53
CA TYR A 84 -6.70 -0.88 -13.65
C TYR A 84 -6.64 -1.91 -14.76
#